data_AF-A0A846E3N7-F1
#
_entry.id   AF-A0A846E3N7-F1
#
_cell.length_a   1.000
_cell.length_b   1.000
_cell.length_c   1.000
_cell.angle_alpha   90.00
_cell.angle_beta   90.00
_cell.angle_gamma   90.00
#
_symmetry.space_group_name_H-M   'P 1'
#
loop_
_entity.id
_entity.type
_entity.pdbx_description
1 polymer ?
#
loop_
_entity_poly.entity_id
_entity_poly.type
_entity_poly.pdbx_seq_one_letter_code
_entity_poly.pdbx_strand_id
1 'polypeptide(L)'
;TNRFSRKELASALKIQTYKDQLRQGLDAIENCRLASCYTYYFTRNQILVRQYQKELQVFDANRTTPTTDSNSLVYINTRSSQSADFQQMAQLWATASIQMNQLVEGQGGRYFQFLQPNQYLTTQRILTPEEQNTAIRPDHPYAPGVKQGYPQLLQQSDRLKQNGVNFFNALTVLDAEPSTVYIDDCCHYNRLGRRIFANYIAQSIVQTLK
;
A
#
# COMPACT_ATOMS: atom_id res chain seq x y z
N THR A 1 23.51 6.42 -8.95
CA THR A 1 23.24 7.88 -9.05
C THR A 1 22.14 8.10 -10.04
N ASN A 2 20.91 8.34 -9.59
CA ASN A 2 19.77 8.55 -10.48
C ASN A 2 19.47 10.05 -10.54
N ARG A 3 20.08 10.72 -11.53
CA ARG A 3 19.99 12.15 -11.75
C ARG A 3 19.12 12.38 -12.98
N PHE A 4 18.16 13.30 -12.92
CA PHE A 4 17.32 13.65 -14.06
C PHE A 4 18.17 14.26 -15.19
N SER A 5 18.50 13.45 -16.18
CA SER A 5 19.09 13.85 -17.46
C SER A 5 18.15 14.77 -18.23
N ARG A 6 18.69 15.51 -19.21
CA ARG A 6 17.88 16.31 -20.15
C ARG A 6 16.77 15.51 -20.82
N LYS A 7 17.02 14.22 -21.08
CA LYS A 7 16.03 13.30 -21.67
C LYS A 7 14.88 13.01 -20.69
N GLU A 8 15.19 12.75 -19.43
CA GLU A 8 14.17 12.50 -18.42
C GLU A 8 13.35 13.76 -18.09
N LEU A 9 13.99 14.95 -18.08
CA LEU A 9 13.27 16.21 -17.93
C LEU A 9 12.33 16.47 -19.11
N ALA A 10 12.78 16.21 -20.34
CA ALA A 10 11.94 16.33 -21.53
C ALA A 10 10.76 15.35 -21.49
N SER A 11 10.97 14.10 -21.08
CA SER A 11 9.88 13.14 -20.88
C SER A 11 8.93 13.55 -19.75
N ALA A 12 9.43 14.07 -18.64
CA ALA A 12 8.60 14.59 -17.55
C ALA A 12 7.71 15.76 -18.01
N LEU A 13 8.25 16.68 -18.81
CA LEU A 13 7.47 17.77 -19.40
C LEU A 13 6.37 17.25 -20.34
N LYS A 14 6.69 16.28 -21.21
CA LYS A 14 5.68 15.64 -22.08
C LYS A 14 4.58 14.94 -21.29
N ILE A 15 4.95 14.19 -20.24
CA ILE A 15 4.02 13.53 -19.32
C ILE A 15 3.08 14.56 -18.70
N GLN A 16 3.61 15.71 -18.25
CA GLN A 16 2.80 16.79 -17.72
C GLN A 16 1.86 17.38 -18.78
N THR A 17 2.36 17.66 -19.99
CA THR A 17 1.53 18.16 -21.10
C THR A 17 0.40 17.20 -21.44
N TYR A 18 0.65 15.90 -21.52
CA TYR A 18 -0.40 14.92 -21.79
C TYR A 18 -1.44 14.84 -20.68
N LYS A 19 -1.03 14.95 -19.40
CA LYS A 19 -1.97 15.02 -18.28
C LYS A 19 -2.90 16.22 -18.41
N ASP A 20 -2.36 17.38 -18.75
CA ASP A 20 -3.16 18.59 -18.91
C ASP A 20 -4.10 18.50 -20.11
N GLN A 21 -3.64 17.92 -21.24
CA GLN A 21 -4.49 17.67 -22.40
C GLN A 21 -5.58 16.64 -22.14
N LEU A 22 -5.30 15.59 -21.36
CA LEU A 22 -6.28 14.59 -20.96
C LEU A 22 -7.34 15.19 -20.04
N ARG A 23 -6.95 16.05 -19.08
CA ARG A 23 -7.90 16.78 -18.23
C ARG A 23 -8.85 17.64 -19.07
N GLN A 24 -8.31 18.48 -19.96
CA GLN A 24 -9.11 19.28 -20.88
C GLN A 24 -10.01 18.43 -21.78
N GLY A 25 -9.52 17.27 -22.23
CA GLY A 25 -10.28 16.34 -23.04
C GLY A 25 -11.43 15.66 -22.29
N LEU A 26 -11.28 15.41 -20.98
CA LEU A 26 -12.35 14.90 -20.13
C LEU A 26 -13.42 15.96 -19.92
N ASP A 27 -13.01 17.20 -19.58
CA ASP A 27 -13.92 18.34 -19.45
C ASP A 27 -14.71 18.56 -20.76
N ALA A 28 -14.05 18.41 -21.92
CA ALA A 28 -14.71 18.55 -23.22
C ALA A 28 -15.74 17.43 -23.49
N ILE A 29 -15.46 16.19 -23.09
CA ILE A 29 -16.40 15.07 -23.21
C ILE A 29 -17.66 15.32 -22.39
N GLU A 30 -17.52 15.79 -21.15
CA GLU A 30 -18.64 16.08 -20.25
C GLU A 30 -19.56 17.19 -20.79
N ASN A 31 -19.01 18.10 -21.60
CA ASN A 31 -19.73 19.23 -22.17
C ASN A 31 -20.18 19.03 -23.63
N CYS A 32 -19.91 17.86 -24.23
CA CYS A 32 -20.33 17.56 -25.61
C CYS A 32 -21.84 17.28 -25.69
N ARG A 33 -22.57 18.08 -26.48
CA ARG A 33 -24.02 17.86 -26.75
C ARG A 33 -24.32 16.94 -27.92
N LEU A 34 -23.33 16.67 -28.77
CA LEU A 34 -23.48 15.89 -30.01
C LEU A 34 -22.59 14.65 -29.96
N ALA A 35 -23.07 13.55 -30.54
CA ALA A 35 -22.32 12.29 -30.63
C ALA A 35 -21.01 12.44 -31.41
N SER A 36 -20.96 13.30 -32.43
CA SER A 36 -19.74 13.57 -33.20
C SER A 36 -18.66 14.27 -32.36
N CYS A 37 -19.05 15.22 -31.50
CA CYS A 37 -18.17 15.87 -30.53
C CYS A 37 -17.59 14.84 -29.55
N TYR A 38 -18.47 14.04 -28.96
CA TYR A 38 -18.07 12.98 -28.03
C TYR A 38 -17.06 12.02 -28.68
N THR A 39 -17.39 11.48 -29.86
CA THR A 39 -16.53 10.52 -30.57
C THR A 39 -15.17 11.12 -30.90
N TYR A 40 -15.12 12.39 -31.33
CA TYR A 40 -13.84 13.07 -31.59
C TYR A 40 -12.96 13.14 -30.34
N TYR A 41 -13.48 13.66 -29.22
CA TYR A 41 -12.69 13.79 -27.99
C TYR A 41 -12.36 12.43 -27.38
N PHE A 42 -13.27 11.47 -27.44
CA PHE A 42 -13.04 10.11 -26.99
C PHE A 42 -11.88 9.45 -27.75
N THR A 43 -11.91 9.46 -29.09
CA THR A 43 -10.83 8.89 -29.91
C THR A 43 -9.51 9.63 -29.72
N ARG A 44 -9.53 10.97 -29.67
CA ARG A 44 -8.34 11.77 -29.36
C ARG A 44 -7.75 11.42 -27.99
N ASN A 45 -8.58 11.28 -26.97
CA ASN A 45 -8.14 10.94 -25.62
C ASN A 45 -7.55 9.53 -25.57
N GLN A 46 -8.11 8.56 -26.29
CA GLN A 46 -7.50 7.23 -26.39
C GLN A 46 -6.09 7.27 -27.01
N ILE A 47 -5.87 8.09 -28.03
CA ILE A 47 -4.54 8.29 -28.62
C ILE A 47 -3.60 8.95 -27.61
N LEU A 48 -4.06 9.99 -26.91
CA LEU A 48 -3.30 10.68 -25.87
C LEU A 48 -2.92 9.75 -24.71
N VAL A 49 -3.82 8.86 -24.26
CA VAL A 49 -3.52 7.85 -23.24
C VAL A 49 -2.40 6.93 -23.69
N ARG A 50 -2.43 6.46 -24.95
CA ARG A 50 -1.34 5.62 -25.50
C ARG A 50 -0.01 6.37 -25.56
N GLN A 51 -0.02 7.65 -25.95
CA GLN A 51 1.19 8.49 -25.97
C GLN A 51 1.73 8.74 -24.56
N TYR A 52 0.85 8.99 -23.60
CA TYR A 52 1.18 9.13 -22.18
C TYR A 52 1.84 7.87 -21.62
N GLN A 53 1.23 6.69 -21.86
CA GLN A 53 1.79 5.42 -21.42
C GLN A 53 3.16 5.14 -22.05
N LYS A 54 3.33 5.46 -23.34
CA LYS A 54 4.62 5.31 -24.02
C LYS A 54 5.70 6.21 -23.42
N GLU A 55 5.40 7.48 -23.13
CA GLU A 55 6.38 8.38 -22.51
C GLU A 55 6.67 8.01 -21.05
N LEU A 56 5.70 7.46 -20.30
CA LEU A 56 5.96 6.88 -18.98
C LEU A 56 6.97 5.73 -19.06
N GLN A 57 6.80 4.81 -20.01
CA GLN A 57 7.76 3.72 -20.22
C GLN A 57 9.16 4.24 -20.57
N VAL A 58 9.25 5.27 -21.42
CA VAL A 58 10.53 5.92 -21.76
C VAL A 58 11.16 6.59 -20.54
N PHE A 59 10.36 7.28 -19.74
CA PHE A 59 10.81 7.93 -18.51
C PHE A 59 11.34 6.92 -17.50
N ASP A 60 10.62 5.83 -17.28
CA ASP A 60 11.01 4.76 -16.35
C ASP A 60 12.26 4.01 -16.84
N ALA A 61 12.36 3.73 -18.14
CA ALA A 61 13.54 3.10 -18.74
C ALA A 61 14.81 3.98 -18.66
N ASN A 62 14.65 5.31 -18.77
CA ASN A 62 15.80 6.21 -18.60
C ASN A 62 16.24 6.30 -17.14
N ARG A 63 15.32 6.17 -16.17
CA ARG A 63 15.68 6.09 -14.75
C ARG A 63 16.43 4.82 -14.37
N THR A 64 16.27 3.71 -15.07
CA THR A 64 17.03 2.49 -14.75
C THR A 64 18.46 2.53 -15.32
N THR A 65 18.78 3.53 -16.14
CA THR A 65 20.11 3.70 -16.76
C THR A 65 20.92 4.73 -15.97
N PRO A 66 22.09 4.38 -15.39
CA PRO A 66 22.89 5.33 -14.63
C PRO A 66 23.36 6.50 -15.50
N THR A 67 22.95 7.72 -15.19
CA THR A 67 23.36 8.93 -15.91
C THR A 67 24.66 9.50 -15.31
N THR A 68 25.65 9.77 -16.15
CA THR A 68 26.96 10.38 -15.81
C THR A 68 26.96 11.91 -15.87
N ASP A 69 25.82 12.55 -16.16
CA ASP A 69 25.73 14.00 -16.33
C ASP A 69 25.87 14.75 -14.99
N SER A 70 26.72 15.78 -14.97
CA SER A 70 27.17 16.51 -13.77
C SER A 70 26.30 17.71 -13.36
N ASN A 71 25.27 18.07 -14.13
CA ASN A 71 24.51 19.33 -13.95
C ASN A 71 23.07 19.16 -13.42
N SER A 72 22.83 18.28 -12.44
CA SER A 72 21.48 18.05 -11.87
C SER A 72 21.21 18.88 -10.61
N LEU A 73 20.07 19.60 -10.58
CA LEU A 73 19.62 20.49 -9.50
C LEU A 73 18.86 19.78 -8.36
N VAL A 74 18.36 18.55 -8.56
CA VAL A 74 17.55 17.83 -7.57
C VAL A 74 18.24 16.52 -7.18
N TYR A 75 18.38 16.29 -5.87
CA TYR A 75 18.92 15.08 -5.28
C TYR A 75 17.79 14.24 -4.69
N ILE A 76 17.59 13.03 -5.22
CA ILE A 76 16.73 12.02 -4.62
C ILE A 76 17.66 10.93 -4.09
N ASN A 77 17.64 10.73 -2.77
CA ASN A 77 18.35 9.63 -2.14
C ASN A 77 17.66 8.31 -2.48
N THR A 78 18.02 7.71 -3.60
CA THR A 78 17.64 6.34 -3.90
C THR A 78 18.53 5.43 -3.07
N ARG A 79 18.02 4.92 -1.94
CA ARG A 79 18.65 3.78 -1.28
C ARG A 79 18.79 2.67 -2.32
N SER A 80 20.03 2.22 -2.53
CA SER A 80 20.34 1.03 -3.31
C SER A 80 19.55 -0.16 -2.76
N SER A 81 19.33 -1.18 -3.60
CA SER A 81 18.66 -2.45 -3.31
C SER A 81 19.34 -3.29 -2.21
N GLN A 82 19.52 -2.72 -1.02
CA GLN A 82 19.82 -3.48 0.18
C GLN A 82 18.60 -4.35 0.47
N SER A 83 18.86 -5.58 0.92
CA SER A 83 17.85 -6.47 1.49
C SER A 83 16.92 -5.68 2.41
N ALA A 84 15.61 -5.96 2.36
CA ALA A 84 14.64 -5.26 3.18
C ALA A 84 15.03 -5.28 4.66
N ASP A 85 15.30 -4.10 5.24
CA ASP A 85 15.58 -3.94 6.66
C ASP A 85 14.24 -3.85 7.42
N PHE A 86 13.68 -5.03 7.72
CA PHE A 86 12.41 -5.14 8.43
C PHE A 86 12.43 -4.53 9.83
N GLN A 87 13.59 -4.50 10.48
CA GLN A 87 13.73 -3.86 11.79
C GLN A 87 13.56 -2.35 11.66
N GLN A 88 14.27 -1.71 10.73
CA GLN A 88 14.11 -0.28 10.50
C GLN A 88 12.71 0.08 10.01
N MET A 89 12.11 -0.74 9.15
CA MET A 89 10.71 -0.56 8.72
C MET A 89 9.74 -0.63 9.90
N ALA A 90 9.91 -1.60 10.82
CA ALA A 90 9.09 -1.71 12.02
C ALA A 90 9.30 -0.53 12.97
N GLN A 91 10.53 -0.05 13.14
CA GLN A 91 10.83 1.15 13.94
C GLN A 91 10.18 2.42 13.37
N LEU A 92 10.21 2.57 12.04
CA LEU A 92 9.55 3.67 11.34
C LEU A 92 8.03 3.59 11.52
N TRP A 93 7.46 2.41 11.31
CA TRP A 93 6.04 2.13 11.55
C TRP A 93 5.62 2.51 12.97
N ALA A 94 6.36 2.05 13.99
CA ALA A 94 6.04 2.37 15.37
C ALA A 94 6.15 3.87 15.68
N THR A 95 7.16 4.54 15.12
CA THR A 95 7.34 5.99 15.29
C THR A 95 6.17 6.76 14.65
N ALA A 96 5.76 6.39 13.44
CA ALA A 96 4.62 7.00 12.77
C ALA A 96 3.31 6.78 13.53
N SER A 97 3.11 5.58 14.08
CA SER A 97 1.95 5.25 14.92
C SER A 97 1.87 6.08 16.20
N ILE A 98 3.01 6.28 16.89
CA ILE A 98 3.07 7.12 18.09
C ILE A 98 2.73 8.58 17.75
N GLN A 99 3.28 9.11 16.65
CA GLN A 99 2.97 10.46 16.19
C GLN A 99 1.49 10.61 15.82
N MET A 100 0.93 9.61 15.13
CA MET A 100 -0.49 9.61 14.79
C MET A 100 -1.38 9.58 16.03
N ASN A 101 -1.02 8.75 17.03
CA ASN A 101 -1.71 8.75 18.32
C ASN A 101 -1.70 10.14 18.97
N GLN A 102 -0.53 10.76 19.09
CA GLN A 102 -0.38 12.09 19.69
C GLN A 102 -1.20 13.17 18.96
N LEU A 103 -1.23 13.14 17.62
CA LEU A 103 -2.02 14.08 16.82
C LEU A 103 -3.53 13.89 17.02
N VAL A 104 -3.99 12.64 17.07
CA VAL A 104 -5.42 12.31 17.27
C VAL A 104 -5.86 12.67 18.69
N GLU A 105 -5.06 12.30 19.70
CA GLU A 105 -5.36 12.62 21.11
C GLU A 105 -5.32 14.12 21.38
N GLY A 106 -4.40 14.86 20.74
CA GLY A 106 -4.33 16.32 20.82
C GLY A 106 -5.59 17.02 20.29
N GLN A 107 -6.41 16.33 19.48
CA GLN A 107 -7.70 16.83 18.98
C GLN A 107 -8.90 16.24 19.74
N GLY A 108 -8.66 15.57 20.87
CA GLY A 108 -9.70 14.91 21.67
C GLY A 108 -10.19 13.57 21.12
N GLY A 109 -9.54 13.05 20.08
CA GLY A 109 -9.83 11.72 19.54
C GLY A 109 -9.14 10.59 20.33
N ARG A 110 -9.47 9.36 19.97
CA ARG A 110 -8.80 8.15 20.46
C ARG A 110 -8.25 7.36 19.29
N TYR A 111 -6.96 7.03 19.32
CA TYR A 111 -6.33 6.25 18.27
C TYR A 111 -6.18 4.79 18.71
N PHE A 112 -6.60 3.88 17.84
CA PHE A 112 -6.55 2.44 18.04
C PHE A 112 -5.79 1.81 16.88
N GLN A 113 -4.91 0.85 17.20
CA GLN A 113 -4.11 0.16 16.20
C GLN A 113 -4.20 -1.34 16.39
N PHE A 114 -4.54 -2.05 15.32
CA PHE A 114 -4.75 -3.49 15.32
C PHE A 114 -3.76 -4.16 14.37
N LEU A 115 -2.95 -5.08 14.87
CA LEU A 115 -2.10 -5.92 14.05
C LEU A 115 -2.94 -7.09 13.50
N GLN A 116 -3.21 -7.07 12.19
CA GLN A 116 -4.14 -7.99 11.52
C GLN A 116 -3.54 -9.38 11.28
N PRO A 117 -4.35 -10.46 11.40
CA PRO A 117 -3.98 -11.80 10.95
C PRO A 117 -3.52 -11.84 9.50
N ASN A 118 -2.56 -12.73 9.21
CA ASN A 118 -2.12 -13.00 7.86
C ASN A 118 -1.85 -14.49 7.67
N GLN A 119 -2.42 -15.07 6.62
CA GLN A 119 -2.33 -16.51 6.31
C GLN A 119 -0.89 -17.03 6.10
N TYR A 120 0.07 -16.17 5.75
CA TYR A 120 1.47 -16.56 5.58
C TYR A 120 2.27 -16.59 6.89
N LEU A 121 1.70 -16.07 7.98
CA LEU A 121 2.29 -16.15 9.31
C LEU A 121 1.81 -17.43 9.99
N THR A 122 2.75 -18.27 10.42
CA THR A 122 2.42 -19.48 11.16
C THR A 122 1.92 -19.12 12.57
N THR A 123 0.66 -19.47 12.85
CA THR A 123 0.04 -19.44 14.18
C THR A 123 -0.44 -20.85 14.57
N GLN A 124 -1.33 -20.99 15.55
CA GLN A 124 -1.96 -22.28 15.86
C GLN A 124 -3.10 -22.63 14.89
N ARG A 125 -3.45 -21.72 13.96
CA ARG A 125 -4.49 -21.94 12.95
C ARG A 125 -4.14 -23.14 12.07
N ILE A 126 -5.10 -24.05 11.93
CA ILE A 126 -5.09 -25.11 10.93
C ILE A 126 -5.93 -24.62 9.74
N LEU A 127 -5.29 -24.41 8.59
CA LEU A 127 -5.97 -23.97 7.37
C LEU A 127 -6.84 -25.09 6.81
N THR A 128 -8.06 -24.75 6.37
CA THR A 128 -8.96 -25.72 5.73
C THR A 128 -8.40 -26.19 4.38
N PRO A 129 -8.85 -27.33 3.82
CA PRO A 129 -8.45 -27.73 2.47
C PRO A 129 -8.74 -26.67 1.40
N GLU A 130 -9.80 -25.89 1.57
CA GLU A 130 -10.11 -24.76 0.68
C GLU A 130 -9.05 -23.66 0.80
N GLU A 131 -8.70 -23.24 2.02
CA GLU A 131 -7.69 -22.21 2.26
C GLU A 131 -6.29 -22.63 1.80
N GLN A 132 -5.95 -23.91 1.96
CA GLN A 132 -4.69 -24.44 1.46
C GLN A 132 -4.58 -24.32 -0.07
N ASN A 133 -5.72 -24.36 -0.78
CA ASN A 133 -5.76 -24.26 -2.23
C ASN A 133 -5.90 -22.82 -2.74
N THR A 134 -6.61 -21.94 -2.01
CA THR A 134 -6.97 -20.59 -2.50
C THR A 134 -6.28 -19.46 -1.75
N ALA A 135 -5.96 -19.65 -0.47
CA ALA A 135 -5.43 -18.61 0.40
C ALA A 135 -3.92 -18.70 0.63
N ILE A 136 -3.26 -19.79 0.23
CA ILE A 136 -1.80 -19.91 0.33
C ILE A 136 -1.21 -20.21 -1.03
N ARG A 137 -0.30 -19.32 -1.45
CA ARG A 137 0.61 -19.57 -2.55
C ARG A 137 2.06 -19.56 -2.06
N PRO A 138 2.82 -20.68 -2.14
CA PRO A 138 4.19 -20.76 -1.62
C PRO A 138 5.15 -19.70 -2.16
N ASP A 139 5.01 -19.32 -3.43
CA ASP A 139 5.81 -18.33 -4.15
C ASP A 139 5.19 -16.91 -4.13
N HIS A 140 4.19 -16.67 -3.26
CA HIS A 140 3.59 -15.34 -3.15
C HIS A 140 4.64 -14.30 -2.71
N PRO A 141 4.78 -13.16 -3.41
CA PRO A 141 5.80 -12.13 -3.11
C PRO A 141 5.68 -11.53 -1.70
N TYR A 142 4.50 -11.63 -1.07
CA TYR A 142 4.28 -11.15 0.29
C TYR A 142 4.78 -12.11 1.38
N ALA A 143 4.89 -13.41 1.09
CA ALA A 143 5.19 -14.41 2.11
C ALA A 143 6.53 -14.17 2.83
N PRO A 144 7.65 -13.81 2.15
CA PRO A 144 8.90 -13.48 2.83
C PRO A 144 8.75 -12.27 3.76
N GLY A 145 8.04 -11.23 3.29
CA GLY A 145 7.81 -10.01 4.06
C GLY A 145 6.95 -10.24 5.29
N VAL A 146 5.93 -11.09 5.20
CA VAL A 146 5.10 -11.47 6.35
C VAL A 146 5.93 -12.22 7.39
N LYS A 147 6.64 -13.28 6.97
CA LYS A 147 7.42 -14.15 7.88
C LYS A 147 8.53 -13.39 8.60
N GLN A 148 9.19 -12.45 7.93
CA GLN A 148 10.31 -11.68 8.50
C GLN A 148 9.85 -10.39 9.19
N GLY A 149 8.82 -9.73 8.67
CA GLY A 149 8.35 -8.43 9.15
C GLY A 149 7.48 -8.50 10.39
N TYR A 150 6.55 -9.46 10.48
CA TYR A 150 5.63 -9.57 11.61
C TYR A 150 6.32 -9.70 12.97
N PRO A 151 7.40 -10.51 13.13
CA PRO A 151 8.17 -10.55 14.37
C PRO A 151 8.73 -9.17 14.76
N GLN A 152 9.20 -8.39 13.79
CA GLN A 152 9.74 -7.05 14.03
C GLN A 152 8.64 -6.06 14.46
N LEU A 153 7.44 -6.17 13.88
CA LEU A 153 6.27 -5.38 14.30
C LEU A 153 5.87 -5.71 15.75
N LEU A 154 5.84 -7.00 16.12
CA LEU A 154 5.52 -7.44 17.47
C LEU A 154 6.54 -6.95 18.50
N GLN A 155 7.84 -6.89 18.15
CA GLN A 155 8.87 -6.33 19.03
C GLN A 155 8.66 -4.84 19.34
N GLN A 156 7.90 -4.10 18.53
CA GLN A 156 7.56 -2.71 18.82
C GLN A 156 6.30 -2.56 19.68
N SER A 157 5.58 -3.65 20.00
CA SER A 157 4.29 -3.58 20.71
C SER A 157 4.37 -2.92 22.09
N ASP A 158 5.40 -3.25 22.89
CA ASP A 158 5.60 -2.64 24.20
C ASP A 158 5.91 -1.15 24.09
N ARG A 159 6.75 -0.76 23.13
CA ARG A 159 7.06 0.64 22.84
C ARG A 159 5.79 1.42 22.46
N LEU A 160 4.92 0.86 21.62
CA LEU A 160 3.64 1.47 21.26
C LEU A 160 2.78 1.71 22.51
N LYS A 161 2.57 0.68 23.33
CA LYS A 161 1.74 0.76 24.53
C LYS A 161 2.31 1.74 25.57
N GLN A 162 3.62 1.74 25.79
CA GLN A 162 4.29 2.68 26.70
C GLN A 162 4.14 4.14 26.25
N ASN A 163 3.91 4.38 24.97
CA ASN A 163 3.66 5.71 24.41
C ASN A 163 2.16 6.03 24.24
N GLY A 164 1.28 5.30 24.94
CA GLY A 164 -0.15 5.59 24.98
C GLY A 164 -0.95 5.08 23.78
N VAL A 165 -0.32 4.37 22.84
CA VAL A 165 -1.05 3.79 21.70
C VAL A 165 -1.92 2.63 22.18
N ASN A 166 -3.22 2.68 21.90
CA ASN A 166 -4.13 1.55 22.12
C ASN A 166 -3.86 0.44 21.09
N PHE A 167 -2.79 -0.32 21.31
CA PHE A 167 -2.30 -1.36 20.40
C PHE A 167 -2.81 -2.76 20.77
N PHE A 168 -3.39 -3.45 19.78
CA PHE A 168 -3.95 -4.79 19.93
C PHE A 168 -3.32 -5.77 18.95
N ASN A 169 -2.86 -6.90 19.48
CA ASN A 169 -2.36 -8.02 18.69
C ASN A 169 -3.53 -8.95 18.34
N ALA A 170 -4.00 -8.90 17.09
CA ALA A 170 -5.11 -9.73 16.63
C ALA A 170 -4.64 -10.97 15.84
N LEU A 171 -3.34 -11.28 15.80
CA LEU A 171 -2.78 -12.30 14.92
C LEU A 171 -3.43 -13.67 15.05
N THR A 172 -3.85 -14.03 16.26
CA THR A 172 -4.42 -15.34 16.58
C THR A 172 -5.95 -15.34 16.65
N VAL A 173 -6.62 -14.23 16.29
CA VAL A 173 -8.09 -14.10 16.43
C VAL A 173 -8.86 -15.11 15.59
N LEU A 174 -8.23 -15.66 14.55
CA LEU A 174 -8.80 -16.65 13.65
C LEU A 174 -8.39 -18.09 14.01
N ASP A 175 -7.52 -18.31 14.99
CA ASP A 175 -6.92 -19.64 15.23
C ASP A 175 -7.96 -20.68 15.67
N ALA A 176 -9.00 -20.26 16.39
CA ALA A 176 -10.05 -21.14 16.91
C ALA A 176 -11.21 -21.39 15.93
N GLU A 177 -11.24 -20.73 14.76
CA GLU A 177 -12.32 -20.90 13.78
C GLU A 177 -11.99 -22.03 12.79
N PRO A 178 -12.69 -23.18 12.85
CA PRO A 178 -12.41 -24.32 11.97
C PRO A 178 -12.87 -24.11 10.51
N SER A 179 -13.74 -23.13 10.24
CA SER A 179 -14.23 -22.85 8.89
C SER A 179 -13.23 -22.06 8.06
N THR A 180 -13.42 -22.05 6.74
CA THR A 180 -12.72 -21.14 5.82
C THR A 180 -13.03 -19.69 6.20
N VAL A 181 -12.00 -18.86 6.35
CA VAL A 181 -12.12 -17.43 6.66
C VAL A 181 -11.39 -16.52 5.68
N TYR A 182 -10.45 -17.05 4.89
CA TYR A 182 -9.78 -16.33 3.80
C TYR A 182 -10.44 -16.60 2.45
N ILE A 183 -10.39 -15.64 1.52
CA ILE A 183 -10.92 -15.81 0.14
C ILE A 183 -9.84 -15.89 -0.93
N ASP A 184 -8.64 -15.40 -0.66
CA ASP A 184 -7.56 -15.31 -1.64
C ASP A 184 -6.16 -15.32 -1.01
N ASP A 185 -5.14 -15.37 -1.86
CA ASP A 185 -3.73 -15.40 -1.52
C ASP A 185 -3.14 -14.01 -1.17
N CYS A 186 -3.99 -12.97 -1.11
CA CYS A 186 -3.66 -11.57 -0.87
C CYS A 186 -4.20 -11.06 0.49
N CYS A 187 -4.44 -11.96 1.44
CA CYS A 187 -4.90 -11.72 2.83
C CYS A 187 -6.35 -11.26 3.04
N HIS A 188 -7.21 -11.31 2.03
CA HIS A 188 -8.60 -10.89 2.20
C HIS A 188 -9.43 -11.94 2.95
N TYR A 189 -10.27 -11.47 3.87
CA TYR A 189 -11.20 -12.32 4.60
C TYR A 189 -12.55 -12.45 3.88
N ASN A 190 -13.19 -13.61 4.01
CA ASN A 190 -14.58 -13.82 3.64
C ASN A 190 -15.53 -13.14 4.65
N ARG A 191 -16.84 -13.31 4.47
CA ARG A 191 -17.84 -12.73 5.38
C ARG A 191 -17.66 -13.18 6.84
N LEU A 192 -17.31 -14.45 7.07
CA LEU A 192 -17.08 -15.00 8.40
C LEU A 192 -15.81 -14.42 9.04
N GLY A 193 -14.68 -14.46 8.33
CA GLY A 193 -13.41 -13.90 8.81
C GLY A 193 -13.50 -12.41 9.13
N ARG A 194 -14.14 -11.61 8.26
CA ARG A 194 -14.40 -10.19 8.52
C ARG A 194 -15.23 -9.99 9.78
N ARG A 195 -16.27 -10.81 10.00
CA ARG A 195 -17.13 -10.72 11.18
C ARG A 195 -16.36 -11.03 12.46
N ILE A 196 -15.54 -12.09 12.47
CA ILE A 196 -14.73 -12.45 13.64
C ILE A 196 -13.75 -11.31 13.98
N PHE A 197 -13.03 -10.81 12.99
CA PHE A 197 -12.06 -9.74 13.19
C PHE A 197 -12.72 -8.42 13.61
N ALA A 198 -13.85 -8.05 13.00
CA ALA A 198 -14.61 -6.85 13.37
C ALA A 198 -15.15 -6.95 14.81
N ASN A 199 -15.61 -8.12 15.24
CA ASN A 199 -16.06 -8.34 16.62
C ASN A 199 -14.91 -8.16 17.61
N TYR A 200 -13.72 -8.68 17.30
CA TYR A 200 -12.53 -8.46 18.12
C TYR A 200 -12.20 -6.97 18.25
N ILE A 201 -12.16 -6.23 17.12
CA ILE A 201 -11.94 -4.78 17.13
C ILE A 201 -12.97 -4.06 18.03
N ALA A 202 -14.26 -4.34 17.82
CA ALA A 202 -15.33 -3.70 18.57
C ALA A 202 -15.23 -3.99 20.07
N GLN A 203 -14.94 -5.23 20.45
CA GLN A 203 -14.75 -5.63 21.84
C GLN A 203 -13.54 -4.95 22.47
N SER A 204 -12.40 -4.89 21.76
CA SER A 204 -11.20 -4.17 22.23
C SER A 204 -11.48 -2.70 22.49
N ILE A 205 -12.16 -2.01 21.56
CA ILE A 205 -12.53 -0.60 21.72
C ILE A 205 -13.44 -0.42 22.94
N VAL A 206 -14.50 -1.23 23.05
CA VAL A 206 -15.45 -1.15 24.18
C VAL A 206 -14.76 -1.41 25.50
N GLN A 207 -13.81 -2.36 25.57
CA GLN A 207 -13.07 -2.65 26.79
C GLN A 207 -12.13 -1.52 27.20
N THR A 208 -11.53 -0.80 26.25
CA THR A 208 -10.64 0.33 26.54
C THR A 208 -11.39 1.60 26.94
N LEU A 209 -12.61 1.80 26.44
CA LEU A 209 -13.42 2.99 26.73
C LEU A 209 -14.27 2.86 28.00
N LYS A 210 -14.34 1.66 28.59
CA LYS A 210 -14.96 1.43 29.89
C LYS A 210 -14.04 1.87 31.02
#